data_AF-A0A7M2A8U4-F1
#
_entry.id   AF-A0A7M2A8U4-F1
#
_cell.length_a   1.000
_cell.length_b   1.000
_cell.length_c   1.000
_cell.angle_alpha   90.00
_cell.angle_beta   90.00
_cell.angle_gamma   90.00
#
_symmetry.space_group_name_H-M   'P 1'
#
loop_
_entity.id
_entity.type
_entity.pdbx_description
1 polymer ?
#
loop_
_entity_poly.entity_id
_entity_poly.type
_entity_poly.pdbx_seq_one_letter_code
_entity_poly.pdbx_strand_id
1 'polypeptide(L)'
;MKKRSTLISIVTILIMSLVFTACGNPSDSKTETQQLGANAGENATELSFWTFVDLHGKHLDKMLGLWNQQNPNKQIKLNVTVMPYDDMHNKLLLAVTSGKGAPDIADIELGQFPKFLEGDNVPLESLNDVFAPYKDVVVPSRVEIYSKADQVYGFDYHVGATLAFYNTEILEQAGVDYKTIKTWEDYKQAGIKVYEKTGKYLGTADTSATWQASLLLAQQNADFTDENGNPKVNSPEMIKAYEMLVDLQKNNVIHTIPGGQPDTEEAKGEYNKGNYASALMPEWYMSRFVNEMKDLKGKYAIAPLPVFEEGNPRSVGLGGTGTVVTKNGKDVQLAKEFVAFAKLSKEATTEIWNTLGFDPINMEVWKDDAVTKNPENEYVQYFKTNAFDTLNEIKDEIRAIKSVKASPTIGNIFNTVTLNAIFEDGQDVKEALDEAQAAIEQELK
;
A
#
# COMPACT_ATOMS: atom_id res chain seq x y z
N MET A 1 72.92 -40.02 20.97
CA MET A 1 72.70 -38.95 21.97
C MET A 1 71.74 -37.91 21.38
N LYS A 2 70.61 -37.66 22.08
CA LYS A 2 69.68 -36.51 22.01
C LYS A 2 68.93 -36.25 20.67
N LYS A 3 67.64 -36.67 20.61
CA LYS A 3 66.37 -35.86 20.59
C LYS A 3 65.98 -35.40 19.16
N ARG A 4 64.98 -36.01 18.48
CA ARG A 4 63.51 -35.72 18.51
C ARG A 4 63.22 -34.21 18.46
N SER A 5 62.41 -33.63 17.56
CA SER A 5 61.30 -34.12 16.72
C SER A 5 60.78 -32.99 15.80
N THR A 6 60.38 -33.36 14.57
CA THR A 6 59.20 -32.92 13.78
C THR A 6 58.83 -31.43 13.64
N LEU A 7 58.76 -30.94 12.39
CA LEU A 7 57.65 -30.10 11.95
C LEU A 7 57.33 -30.41 10.47
N ILE A 8 56.06 -30.73 10.22
CA ILE A 8 55.45 -31.12 8.95
C ILE A 8 54.83 -29.89 8.30
N SER A 9 54.92 -29.87 6.96
CA SER A 9 54.35 -28.96 5.96
C SER A 9 52.90 -28.52 6.17
N ILE A 10 52.50 -27.40 5.55
CA ILE A 10 51.30 -27.30 4.70
C ILE A 10 51.48 -26.15 3.68
N VAL A 11 51.28 -26.51 2.42
CA VAL A 11 51.26 -25.67 1.23
C VAL A 11 49.85 -25.11 1.06
N THR A 12 49.72 -23.79 0.92
CA THR A 12 48.43 -23.12 0.65
C THR A 12 48.13 -23.19 -0.85
N ILE A 13 47.16 -24.01 -1.25
CA ILE A 13 46.65 -24.08 -2.62
C ILE A 13 45.48 -23.09 -2.76
N LEU A 14 45.65 -22.15 -3.70
CA LEU A 14 44.66 -21.23 -4.23
C LEU A 14 43.65 -22.01 -5.08
N ILE A 15 42.37 -22.03 -4.72
CA ILE A 15 41.31 -22.61 -5.57
C ILE A 15 40.36 -21.49 -6.00
N MET A 16 40.42 -21.19 -7.28
CA MET A 16 39.52 -20.35 -8.06
C MET A 16 38.50 -21.31 -8.69
N SER A 17 37.22 -21.20 -8.35
CA SER A 17 36.15 -22.05 -8.91
C SER A 17 35.14 -21.19 -9.66
N LEU A 18 35.01 -21.48 -10.95
CA LEU A 18 34.05 -20.87 -11.87
C LEU A 18 32.60 -21.25 -11.55
N VAL A 19 31.76 -20.26 -11.82
CA VAL A 19 30.33 -20.24 -12.18
C VAL A 19 29.79 -21.56 -12.75
N PHE A 20 28.72 -22.07 -12.14
CA PHE A 20 27.70 -22.90 -12.79
C PHE A 20 26.35 -22.17 -12.70
N THR A 21 25.88 -21.68 -13.84
CA THR A 21 24.49 -21.31 -14.10
C THR A 21 23.63 -22.57 -14.16
N ALA A 22 22.63 -22.66 -13.28
CA ALA A 22 21.55 -23.65 -13.36
C ALA A 22 20.20 -22.91 -13.37
N CYS A 23 19.37 -23.27 -14.34
CA CYS A 23 18.06 -22.68 -14.63
C CYS A 23 16.95 -23.16 -13.68
N GLY A 24 16.06 -22.23 -13.28
CA GLY A 24 14.60 -22.43 -13.13
C GLY A 24 14.05 -22.96 -11.81
N ASN A 25 13.41 -22.10 -10.99
CA ASN A 25 11.96 -22.05 -10.65
C ASN A 25 11.67 -20.93 -9.58
N PRO A 26 10.41 -20.63 -9.19
CA PRO A 26 9.88 -19.28 -8.92
C PRO A 26 10.42 -18.60 -7.65
N SER A 27 10.33 -17.28 -7.65
CA SER A 27 10.87 -16.31 -6.68
C SER A 27 10.74 -16.68 -5.20
N ASP A 28 11.80 -17.27 -4.63
CA ASP A 28 12.12 -17.18 -3.21
C ASP A 28 12.54 -15.73 -2.89
N SER A 29 11.66 -14.97 -2.23
CA SER A 29 11.96 -13.64 -1.71
C SER A 29 12.99 -13.75 -0.57
N LYS A 30 14.25 -13.44 -0.86
CA LYS A 30 15.35 -13.50 0.11
C LYS A 30 15.24 -12.37 1.15
N THR A 31 15.53 -12.70 2.42
CA THR A 31 15.76 -11.68 3.45
C THR A 31 17.08 -10.97 3.17
N GLU A 32 17.03 -9.65 2.99
CA GLU A 32 18.21 -8.82 2.73
C GLU A 32 18.39 -7.82 3.87
N THR A 33 19.64 -7.61 4.31
CA THR A 33 19.98 -6.60 5.31
C THR A 33 21.06 -5.70 4.78
N GLN A 34 20.81 -4.39 4.82
CA GLN A 34 21.72 -3.35 4.38
C GLN A 34 21.84 -2.25 5.42
N GLN A 35 23.03 -1.68 5.58
CA GLN A 35 23.24 -0.52 6.43
C GLN A 35 23.17 0.76 5.58
N LEU A 36 22.30 1.68 5.99
CA LEU A 36 22.08 2.99 5.39
C LEU A 36 22.75 4.09 6.22
N GLY A 37 22.94 5.27 5.62
CA GLY A 37 23.58 6.42 6.29
C GLY A 37 25.10 6.43 6.21
N ALA A 38 25.66 6.07 5.04
CA ALA A 38 27.11 6.01 4.82
C ALA A 38 27.87 7.32 5.12
N ASN A 39 27.17 8.47 5.16
CA ASN A 39 27.75 9.78 5.47
C ASN A 39 27.74 10.12 6.98
N ALA A 40 27.22 9.23 7.82
CA ALA A 40 27.20 9.43 9.27
C ALA A 40 28.58 9.20 9.90
N GLY A 41 28.92 9.98 10.92
CA GLY A 41 30.18 9.85 11.65
C GLY A 41 30.32 8.49 12.35
N GLU A 42 31.54 8.17 12.77
CA GLU A 42 31.85 6.90 13.47
C GLU A 42 31.02 6.70 14.75
N ASN A 43 30.63 7.80 15.41
CA ASN A 43 29.86 7.79 16.67
C ASN A 43 28.34 7.88 16.46
N ALA A 44 27.84 7.71 15.24
CA ALA A 44 26.41 7.73 14.97
C ALA A 44 25.67 6.58 15.68
N THR A 45 24.47 6.85 16.17
CA THR A 45 23.62 5.86 16.83
C THR A 45 23.12 4.84 15.81
N GLU A 46 23.39 3.55 16.03
CA GLU A 46 22.92 2.48 15.16
C GLU A 46 21.52 2.00 15.57
N LEU A 47 20.55 2.30 14.73
CA LEU A 47 19.18 1.82 14.81
C LEU A 47 18.94 0.69 13.79
N SER A 48 17.90 -0.11 14.02
CA SER A 48 17.45 -1.19 13.15
C SER A 48 16.03 -0.93 12.66
N PHE A 49 15.79 -1.25 11.38
CA PHE A 49 14.50 -1.08 10.73
C PHE A 49 14.08 -2.36 10.02
N TRP A 50 12.89 -2.87 10.32
CA TRP A 50 12.31 -3.99 9.57
C TRP A 50 11.18 -3.50 8.67
N THR A 51 11.22 -3.91 7.40
CA THR A 51 10.16 -3.60 6.44
C THR A 51 9.91 -4.77 5.49
N PHE A 52 8.76 -4.74 4.82
CA PHE A 52 8.42 -5.62 3.71
C PHE A 52 8.45 -4.90 2.36
N VAL A 53 8.82 -3.61 2.34
CA VAL A 53 8.86 -2.77 1.14
C VAL A 53 10.24 -2.14 0.97
N ASP A 54 10.98 -2.55 -0.05
CA ASP A 54 12.33 -2.02 -0.35
C ASP A 54 12.34 -0.49 -0.57
N LEU A 55 11.32 0.04 -1.26
CA LEU A 55 11.21 1.48 -1.52
C LEU A 55 11.12 2.32 -0.25
N HIS A 56 10.56 1.79 0.84
CA HIS A 56 10.52 2.48 2.13
C HIS A 56 11.93 2.65 2.72
N GLY A 57 12.79 1.64 2.56
CA GLY A 57 14.20 1.73 2.92
C GLY A 57 14.94 2.83 2.14
N LYS A 58 14.67 2.96 0.83
CA LYS A 58 15.25 4.03 -0.01
C LYS A 58 14.79 5.42 0.41
N HIS A 59 13.51 5.58 0.74
CA HIS A 59 12.98 6.83 1.29
C HIS A 59 13.68 7.20 2.60
N LEU A 60 13.80 6.26 3.53
CA LEU A 60 14.48 6.50 4.80
C LEU A 60 15.97 6.80 4.62
N ASP A 61 16.67 6.24 3.63
CA ASP A 61 18.07 6.59 3.34
C ASP A 61 18.23 8.07 2.99
N LYS A 62 17.36 8.59 2.12
CA LYS A 62 17.35 10.02 1.76
C LYS A 62 17.09 10.89 2.99
N MET A 63 16.08 10.54 3.78
CA MET A 63 15.74 11.28 4.99
C MET A 63 16.83 11.20 6.05
N LEU A 64 17.55 10.07 6.13
CA LEU A 64 18.70 9.89 7.01
C LEU A 64 19.86 10.83 6.63
N GLY A 65 20.10 11.02 5.34
CA GLY A 65 21.06 12.01 4.83
C GLY A 65 20.74 13.42 5.31
N LEU A 66 19.48 13.86 5.15
CA LEU A 66 19.01 15.17 5.60
C LEU A 66 19.07 15.30 7.13
N TRP A 67 18.61 14.29 7.85
CA TRP A 67 18.65 14.26 9.32
C TRP A 67 20.07 14.43 9.83
N ASN A 68 21.01 13.64 9.32
CA ASN A 68 22.41 13.64 9.76
C ASN A 68 23.14 14.94 9.45
N GLN A 69 22.73 15.64 8.39
CA GLN A 69 23.23 16.98 8.06
C GLN A 69 22.68 18.04 9.01
N GLN A 70 21.38 17.98 9.33
CA GLN A 70 20.70 18.95 10.20
C GLN A 70 20.99 18.71 11.70
N ASN A 71 21.33 17.48 12.08
CA ASN A 71 21.52 17.04 13.47
C ASN A 71 22.92 16.41 13.67
N PRO A 72 24.01 17.18 13.55
CA PRO A 72 25.37 16.63 13.65
C PRO A 72 25.69 15.97 15.00
N ASN A 73 24.95 16.30 16.07
CA ASN A 73 25.12 15.72 17.41
C ASN A 73 24.24 14.50 17.68
N LYS A 74 23.33 14.14 16.76
CA LYS A 74 22.38 13.03 16.89
C LYS A 74 22.32 12.20 15.60
N GLN A 75 23.48 11.97 14.99
CA GLN A 75 23.53 11.22 13.73
C GLN A 75 23.10 9.76 13.93
N ILE A 76 22.47 9.20 12.90
CA ILE A 76 21.92 7.86 12.89
C ILE A 76 22.55 7.06 11.73
N LYS A 77 22.79 5.77 11.97
CA LYS A 77 22.96 4.74 10.95
C LYS A 77 21.80 3.76 11.08
N LEU A 78 21.21 3.34 9.96
CA LEU A 78 20.02 2.49 9.97
C LEU A 78 20.32 1.14 9.33
N ASN A 79 20.22 0.07 10.11
CA ASN A 79 20.32 -1.30 9.61
C ASN A 79 18.93 -1.75 9.13
N VAL A 80 18.69 -1.71 7.83
CA VAL A 80 17.41 -2.08 7.21
C VAL A 80 17.40 -3.54 6.86
N THR A 81 16.41 -4.28 7.35
CA THR A 81 16.14 -5.67 6.99
C THR A 81 14.82 -5.74 6.24
N VAL A 82 14.87 -6.15 4.97
CA VAL A 82 13.69 -6.41 4.15
C VAL A 82 13.34 -7.89 4.25
N MET A 83 12.10 -8.21 4.62
CA MET A 83 11.57 -9.57 4.76
C MET A 83 10.28 -9.75 3.95
N PRO A 84 9.93 -10.97 3.54
CA PRO A 84 8.62 -11.27 2.97
C PRO A 84 7.49 -10.81 3.89
N TYR A 85 6.37 -10.40 3.30
CA TYR A 85 5.23 -9.78 4.00
C TYR A 85 4.81 -10.55 5.26
N ASP A 86 4.46 -11.84 5.13
CA ASP A 86 3.97 -12.63 6.28
C ASP A 86 5.08 -12.90 7.31
N ASP A 87 6.29 -13.21 6.84
CA ASP A 87 7.44 -13.49 7.71
C ASP A 87 7.79 -12.28 8.57
N MET A 88 7.80 -11.08 7.98
CA MET A 88 8.09 -9.83 8.67
C MET A 88 7.08 -9.60 9.80
N HIS A 89 5.78 -9.61 9.49
CA HIS A 89 4.74 -9.32 10.47
C HIS A 89 4.68 -10.36 11.58
N ASN A 90 4.78 -11.66 11.26
CA ASN A 90 4.78 -12.74 12.24
C ASN A 90 5.99 -12.64 13.18
N LYS A 91 7.18 -12.43 12.62
CA LYS A 91 8.42 -12.28 13.40
C LYS A 91 8.39 -11.03 14.27
N LEU A 92 7.90 -9.91 13.73
CA LEU A 92 7.76 -8.66 14.48
C LEU A 92 6.80 -8.83 15.65
N LEU A 93 5.61 -9.40 15.43
CA LEU A 93 4.61 -9.63 16.48
C LEU A 93 5.18 -10.47 17.64
N LEU A 94 5.89 -11.57 17.31
CA LEU A 94 6.58 -12.40 18.30
C LEU A 94 7.67 -11.62 19.05
N ALA A 95 8.47 -10.82 18.35
CA ALA A 95 9.58 -10.07 18.92
C ALA A 95 9.10 -8.97 19.88
N VAL A 96 8.10 -8.18 19.49
CA VAL A 96 7.56 -7.10 20.32
C VAL A 96 6.78 -7.64 21.52
N THR A 97 6.06 -8.77 21.37
CA THR A 97 5.31 -9.41 22.46
C THR A 97 6.23 -10.09 23.47
N SER A 98 7.30 -10.74 23.01
CA SER A 98 8.29 -11.38 23.89
C SER A 98 9.27 -10.40 24.54
N GLY A 99 9.31 -9.16 24.05
CA GLY A 99 10.27 -8.13 24.45
C GLY A 99 11.71 -8.42 24.03
N LYS A 100 11.93 -9.31 23.05
CA LYS A 100 13.27 -9.77 22.64
C LYS A 100 13.43 -9.73 21.13
N GLY A 101 14.53 -9.15 20.68
CA GLY A 101 14.92 -9.15 19.26
C GLY A 101 14.04 -8.29 18.37
N ALA A 102 13.22 -7.40 18.93
CA ALA A 102 12.47 -6.42 18.18
C ALA A 102 13.43 -5.37 17.57
N PRO A 103 13.16 -4.87 16.35
CA PRO A 103 13.91 -3.76 15.79
C PRO A 103 13.58 -2.45 16.52
N ASP A 104 14.38 -1.41 16.31
CA ASP A 104 14.09 -0.08 16.86
C ASP A 104 12.86 0.54 16.17
N ILE A 105 12.80 0.38 14.85
CA ILE A 105 11.74 0.88 13.96
C ILE A 105 11.20 -0.30 13.15
N ALA A 106 9.90 -0.31 12.85
CA ALA A 106 9.33 -1.28 11.93
C ALA A 106 8.21 -0.67 11.10
N ASP A 107 7.96 -1.23 9.92
CA ASP A 107 6.74 -1.02 9.18
C ASP A 107 5.70 -2.09 9.55
N ILE A 108 4.44 -1.70 9.66
CA ILE A 108 3.31 -2.62 9.86
C ILE A 108 2.20 -2.22 8.89
N GLU A 109 1.77 -3.18 8.06
CA GLU A 109 0.67 -2.98 7.12
C GLU A 109 -0.67 -2.80 7.85
N LEU A 110 -1.55 -1.98 7.28
CA LEU A 110 -2.84 -1.58 7.86
C LEU A 110 -3.71 -2.74 8.33
N GLY A 111 -3.77 -3.85 7.59
CA GLY A 111 -4.52 -5.05 7.94
C GLY A 111 -3.89 -5.90 9.05
N GLN A 112 -2.57 -5.77 9.29
CA GLN A 112 -1.88 -6.44 10.38
C GLN A 112 -1.87 -5.60 11.66
N PHE A 113 -1.98 -4.27 11.54
CA PHE A 113 -1.88 -3.32 12.64
C PHE A 113 -2.80 -3.60 13.84
N PRO A 114 -4.08 -4.01 13.65
CA PRO A 114 -4.97 -4.32 14.78
C PRO A 114 -4.39 -5.36 15.75
N LYS A 115 -3.62 -6.34 15.27
CA LYS A 115 -2.98 -7.36 16.12
C LYS A 115 -1.96 -6.77 17.10
N PHE A 116 -1.32 -5.66 16.72
CA PHE A 116 -0.35 -4.95 17.56
C PHE A 116 -1.02 -4.01 18.57
N LEU A 117 -2.30 -3.70 18.38
CA LEU A 117 -3.08 -2.86 19.29
C LEU A 117 -3.92 -3.67 20.29
N GLU A 118 -3.81 -5.01 20.27
CA GLU A 118 -4.57 -5.87 21.19
C GLU A 118 -4.15 -5.73 22.66
N GLY A 119 -5.12 -5.81 23.56
CA GLY A 119 -4.91 -5.71 25.01
C GLY A 119 -4.52 -4.31 25.51
N ASP A 120 -4.41 -4.13 26.82
CA ASP A 120 -4.12 -2.81 27.40
C ASP A 120 -2.64 -2.41 27.26
N ASN A 121 -1.76 -3.40 27.04
CA ASN A 121 -0.32 -3.21 26.94
C ASN A 121 0.13 -3.27 25.48
N VAL A 122 -0.10 -2.20 24.72
CA VAL A 122 0.42 -2.05 23.35
C VAL A 122 1.96 -2.16 23.38
N PRO A 123 2.61 -3.02 22.57
CA PRO A 123 4.05 -3.26 22.62
C PRO A 123 4.87 -2.25 21.77
N LEU A 124 4.20 -1.18 21.30
CA LEU A 124 4.75 -0.09 20.51
C LEU A 124 4.80 1.20 21.35
N GLU A 125 5.69 2.11 20.98
CA GLU A 125 5.84 3.41 21.64
C GLU A 125 4.79 4.41 21.17
N SER A 126 4.34 5.25 22.11
CA SER A 126 3.50 6.40 21.75
C SER A 126 4.35 7.46 21.06
N LEU A 127 3.84 7.97 19.95
CA LEU A 127 4.45 9.00 19.12
C LEU A 127 3.85 10.39 19.36
N ASN A 128 2.97 10.55 20.36
CA ASN A 128 2.20 11.79 20.55
C ASN A 128 3.07 13.05 20.75
N ASP A 129 4.18 12.93 21.48
CA ASP A 129 5.12 14.04 21.73
C ASP A 129 5.78 14.55 20.45
N VAL A 130 6.16 13.63 19.55
CA VAL A 130 6.77 13.97 18.26
C VAL A 130 5.73 14.26 17.18
N PHE A 131 4.48 13.83 17.36
CA PHE A 131 3.36 14.13 16.48
C PHE A 131 2.78 15.53 16.71
N ALA A 132 2.80 16.02 17.96
CA ALA A 132 2.14 17.28 18.35
C ALA A 132 2.44 18.49 17.43
N PRO A 133 3.66 18.68 16.87
CA PRO A 133 3.93 19.78 15.93
C PRO A 133 3.26 19.65 14.56
N TYR A 134 2.85 18.45 14.16
CA TYR A 134 2.33 18.13 12.82
C TYR A 134 0.81 17.93 12.78
N LYS A 135 0.15 17.84 13.94
CA LYS A 135 -1.27 17.46 14.05
C LYS A 135 -2.23 18.28 13.17
N ASP A 136 -1.92 19.56 12.93
CA ASP A 136 -2.79 20.50 12.22
C ASP A 136 -2.59 20.47 10.70
N VAL A 137 -1.55 19.77 10.22
CA VAL A 137 -1.21 19.69 8.78
C VAL A 137 -1.39 18.27 8.21
N VAL A 138 -1.59 17.27 9.06
CA VAL A 138 -1.83 15.89 8.63
C VAL A 138 -3.31 15.55 8.47
N VAL A 139 -3.62 14.57 7.63
CA VAL A 139 -4.98 14.00 7.51
C VAL A 139 -5.30 13.16 8.75
N PRO A 140 -6.26 13.58 9.62
CA PRO A 140 -6.50 12.91 10.91
C PRO A 140 -6.91 11.45 10.77
N SER A 141 -7.79 11.14 9.80
CA SER A 141 -8.28 9.78 9.56
C SER A 141 -7.17 8.79 9.20
N ARG A 142 -6.02 9.24 8.69
CA ARG A 142 -4.87 8.38 8.43
C ARG A 142 -4.07 8.05 9.68
N VAL A 143 -4.02 8.97 10.64
CA VAL A 143 -3.35 8.76 11.93
C VAL A 143 -4.21 7.88 12.85
N GLU A 144 -5.53 8.05 12.80
CA GLU A 144 -6.49 7.29 13.60
C GLU A 144 -6.40 5.77 13.36
N ILE A 145 -6.09 5.34 12.14
CA ILE A 145 -5.89 3.92 11.79
C ILE A 145 -4.80 3.26 12.64
N TYR A 146 -3.78 4.04 13.03
CA TYR A 146 -2.60 3.58 13.76
C TYR A 146 -2.64 4.00 15.24
N SER A 147 -3.84 4.29 15.76
CA SER A 147 -4.04 4.85 17.10
C SER A 147 -4.92 3.97 17.98
N LYS A 148 -4.70 4.07 19.30
CA LYS A 148 -5.59 3.47 20.32
C LYS A 148 -5.62 4.34 21.56
N ALA A 149 -6.81 4.62 22.08
CA ALA A 149 -7.03 5.40 23.31
C ALA A 149 -6.22 6.72 23.32
N ASP A 150 -6.38 7.53 22.26
CA ASP A 150 -5.70 8.82 22.03
C ASP A 150 -4.17 8.73 21.92
N GLN A 151 -3.59 7.53 21.82
CA GLN A 151 -2.16 7.33 21.55
C GLN A 151 -1.95 6.94 20.09
N VAL A 152 -1.06 7.67 19.41
CA VAL A 152 -0.59 7.38 18.05
C VAL A 152 0.61 6.43 18.14
N TYR A 153 0.58 5.31 17.41
CA TYR A 153 1.65 4.32 17.42
C TYR A 153 2.42 4.20 16.11
N GLY A 154 1.91 4.78 15.03
CA GLY A 154 2.57 4.75 13.73
C GLY A 154 2.21 5.94 12.85
N PHE A 155 3.11 6.27 11.92
CA PHE A 155 2.85 7.25 10.87
C PHE A 155 2.83 6.58 9.51
N ASP A 156 1.80 6.88 8.74
CA ASP A 156 1.66 6.37 7.38
C ASP A 156 2.58 7.08 6.38
N TYR A 157 2.83 6.45 5.23
CA TYR A 157 3.46 7.09 4.08
C TYR A 157 2.47 7.96 3.29
N HIS A 158 1.18 7.60 3.28
CA HIS A 158 0.25 8.16 2.31
C HIS A 158 -1.20 8.24 2.79
N VAL A 159 -2.01 9.05 2.12
CA VAL A 159 -3.48 9.08 2.32
C VAL A 159 -4.13 7.89 1.61
N GLY A 160 -3.59 7.49 0.46
CA GLY A 160 -4.05 6.33 -0.29
C GLY A 160 -5.34 6.59 -1.03
N ALA A 161 -5.56 7.82 -1.47
CA ALA A 161 -6.75 8.21 -2.22
C ALA A 161 -6.89 7.31 -3.46
N THR A 162 -8.02 6.61 -3.58
CA THR A 162 -8.36 5.84 -4.77
C THR A 162 -8.78 6.78 -5.89
N LEU A 163 -8.20 6.56 -7.07
CA LEU A 163 -8.37 7.36 -8.28
C LEU A 163 -8.71 6.45 -9.45
N ALA A 164 -9.28 7.04 -10.50
CA ALA A 164 -9.46 6.37 -11.78
C ALA A 164 -8.28 6.68 -12.72
N PHE A 165 -7.55 5.66 -13.13
CA PHE A 165 -6.50 5.73 -14.13
C PHE A 165 -7.04 5.22 -15.46
N TYR A 166 -7.27 6.11 -16.43
CA TYR A 166 -7.86 5.78 -17.73
C TYR A 166 -6.83 5.78 -18.87
N ASN A 167 -6.73 4.68 -19.61
CA ASN A 167 -5.95 4.58 -20.83
C ASN A 167 -6.64 5.35 -21.96
N THR A 168 -6.19 6.58 -22.19
CA THR A 168 -6.81 7.50 -23.14
C THR A 168 -6.76 7.02 -24.58
N GLU A 169 -5.72 6.27 -25.00
CA GLU A 169 -5.65 5.75 -26.37
C GLU A 169 -6.73 4.70 -26.64
N ILE A 170 -7.02 3.83 -25.67
CA ILE A 170 -8.08 2.82 -25.79
C ILE A 170 -9.47 3.50 -25.79
N LEU A 171 -9.67 4.49 -24.91
CA LEU A 171 -10.92 5.23 -24.87
C LEU A 171 -11.16 6.04 -26.15
N GLU A 172 -10.13 6.69 -26.69
CA GLU A 172 -10.21 7.44 -27.96
C GLU A 172 -10.58 6.51 -29.14
N GLN A 173 -10.02 5.29 -29.20
CA GLN A 173 -10.40 4.28 -30.21
C GLN A 173 -11.89 3.90 -30.14
N ALA A 174 -12.47 3.94 -28.94
CA ALA A 174 -13.88 3.66 -28.70
C ALA A 174 -14.79 4.89 -28.83
N GLY A 175 -14.22 6.09 -29.03
CA GLY A 175 -14.97 7.35 -29.04
C GLY A 175 -15.53 7.73 -27.66
N VAL A 176 -14.83 7.35 -26.58
CA VAL A 176 -15.18 7.64 -25.20
C VAL A 176 -14.27 8.74 -24.65
N ASP A 177 -14.86 9.76 -24.03
CA ASP A 177 -14.13 10.75 -23.24
C ASP A 177 -14.22 10.38 -21.76
N TYR A 178 -13.09 10.14 -21.11
CA TYR A 178 -13.05 9.76 -19.68
C TYR A 178 -13.69 10.83 -18.78
N LYS A 179 -13.70 12.10 -19.19
CA LYS A 179 -14.29 13.20 -18.41
C LYS A 179 -15.81 13.14 -18.31
N THR A 180 -16.46 12.35 -19.16
CA THR A 180 -17.91 12.13 -19.09
C THR A 180 -18.28 10.98 -18.15
N ILE A 181 -17.31 10.22 -17.64
CA ILE A 181 -17.55 9.08 -16.75
C ILE A 181 -17.66 9.62 -15.31
N LYS A 182 -18.88 9.96 -14.89
CA LYS A 182 -19.14 10.49 -13.54
C LYS A 182 -19.83 9.47 -12.64
N THR A 183 -20.66 8.62 -13.23
CA THR A 183 -21.42 7.61 -12.52
C THR A 183 -21.04 6.20 -12.94
N TRP A 184 -21.40 5.20 -12.14
CA TRP A 184 -21.25 3.79 -12.53
C TRP A 184 -22.07 3.43 -13.77
N GLU A 185 -23.18 4.13 -14.03
CA GLU A 185 -23.91 3.97 -15.30
C GLU A 185 -23.12 4.57 -16.48
N ASP A 186 -22.49 5.74 -16.32
CA ASP A 186 -21.59 6.27 -17.35
C ASP A 186 -20.41 5.31 -17.61
N TYR A 187 -19.86 4.72 -16.53
CA TYR A 187 -18.79 3.72 -16.60
C TYR A 187 -19.24 2.48 -17.37
N LYS A 188 -20.47 1.99 -17.11
CA LYS A 188 -21.09 0.89 -17.85
C LYS A 188 -21.21 1.22 -19.34
N GLN A 189 -21.80 2.37 -19.68
CA GLN A 189 -22.00 2.77 -21.07
C GLN A 189 -20.68 3.01 -21.82
N ALA A 190 -19.68 3.57 -21.14
CA ALA A 190 -18.33 3.69 -21.65
C ALA A 190 -17.71 2.32 -21.92
N GLY A 191 -17.82 1.39 -20.98
CA GLY A 191 -17.22 0.07 -21.09
C GLY A 191 -17.84 -0.79 -22.18
N ILE A 192 -19.16 -0.73 -22.38
CA ILE A 192 -19.83 -1.40 -23.50
C ILE A 192 -19.25 -0.91 -24.82
N LYS A 193 -19.10 0.42 -25.00
CA LYS A 193 -18.49 0.98 -26.21
C LYS A 193 -17.05 0.54 -26.40
N VAL A 194 -16.25 0.53 -25.32
CA VAL A 194 -14.86 0.05 -25.38
C VAL A 194 -14.82 -1.40 -25.85
N TYR A 195 -15.61 -2.27 -25.24
CA TYR A 195 -15.65 -3.67 -25.61
C TYR A 195 -16.11 -3.89 -27.06
N GLU A 196 -17.20 -3.25 -27.49
CA GLU A 196 -17.71 -3.37 -28.86
C GLU A 196 -16.74 -2.87 -29.94
N LYS A 197 -15.96 -1.83 -29.64
CA LYS A 197 -15.06 -1.20 -30.62
C LYS A 197 -13.66 -1.80 -30.63
N THR A 198 -13.16 -2.29 -29.50
CA THR A 198 -11.77 -2.71 -29.37
C THR A 198 -11.60 -4.15 -28.90
N GLY A 199 -12.66 -4.80 -28.43
CA GLY A 199 -12.59 -6.13 -27.78
C GLY A 199 -11.87 -6.13 -26.44
N LYS A 200 -11.72 -4.96 -25.81
CA LYS A 200 -11.00 -4.77 -24.53
C LYS A 200 -12.01 -4.47 -23.42
N TYR A 201 -11.67 -4.80 -22.18
CA TYR A 201 -12.51 -4.46 -21.03
C TYR A 201 -12.17 -3.05 -20.54
N LEU A 202 -13.12 -2.38 -19.88
CA LEU A 202 -12.85 -1.10 -19.23
C LEU A 202 -12.11 -1.29 -17.91
N GLY A 203 -12.45 -2.30 -17.10
CA GLY A 203 -11.76 -2.56 -15.83
C GLY A 203 -11.81 -4.01 -15.40
N THR A 204 -11.39 -4.27 -14.17
CA THR A 204 -11.29 -5.63 -13.62
C THR A 204 -12.50 -5.97 -12.73
N ALA A 205 -12.74 -7.27 -12.55
CA ALA A 205 -13.51 -7.82 -11.43
C ALA A 205 -12.53 -8.57 -10.54
N ASP A 206 -12.32 -8.11 -9.31
CA ASP A 206 -11.27 -8.66 -8.46
C ASP A 206 -11.76 -9.92 -7.72
N THR A 207 -10.94 -10.97 -7.69
CA THR A 207 -11.22 -12.26 -7.05
C THR A 207 -10.34 -12.57 -5.83
N SER A 208 -9.30 -11.76 -5.59
CA SER A 208 -8.35 -11.97 -4.50
C SER A 208 -8.03 -10.71 -3.68
N ALA A 209 -8.80 -9.63 -3.87
CA ALA A 209 -8.69 -8.40 -3.10
C ALA A 209 -10.06 -7.71 -2.90
N THR A 210 -10.22 -7.00 -1.78
CA THR A 210 -11.46 -6.30 -1.41
C THR A 210 -11.46 -4.80 -1.73
N TRP A 211 -10.54 -4.30 -2.57
CA TRP A 211 -10.43 -2.86 -2.87
C TRP A 211 -11.68 -2.30 -3.55
N GLN A 212 -12.28 -3.03 -4.51
CA GLN A 212 -13.51 -2.61 -5.17
C GLN A 212 -14.68 -2.53 -4.18
N ALA A 213 -14.83 -3.52 -3.31
CA ALA A 213 -15.85 -3.50 -2.27
C ALA A 213 -15.64 -2.35 -1.27
N SER A 214 -14.39 -2.12 -0.87
CA SER A 214 -14.01 -1.01 0.02
C SER A 214 -14.40 0.35 -0.59
N LEU A 215 -14.13 0.54 -1.88
CA LEU A 215 -14.58 1.72 -2.63
C LEU A 215 -16.10 1.84 -2.62
N LEU A 216 -16.81 0.81 -3.06
CA LEU A 216 -18.26 0.87 -3.26
C LEU A 216 -19.04 1.04 -1.94
N LEU A 217 -18.54 0.48 -0.84
CA LEU A 217 -19.09 0.72 0.49
C LEU A 217 -18.83 2.15 0.95
N ALA A 218 -17.60 2.64 0.78
CA ALA A 218 -17.23 3.99 1.19
C ALA A 218 -18.07 5.07 0.47
N GLN A 219 -18.40 4.87 -0.82
CA GLN A 219 -19.31 5.75 -1.56
C GLN A 219 -20.73 5.79 -0.96
N GLN A 220 -21.14 4.72 -0.32
CA GLN A 220 -22.45 4.58 0.34
C GLN A 220 -22.40 4.99 1.82
N ASN A 221 -21.23 5.46 2.32
CA ASN A 221 -20.95 5.67 3.74
C ASN A 221 -21.22 4.41 4.59
N ALA A 222 -20.94 3.24 4.02
CA ALA A 222 -21.06 1.93 4.65
C ALA A 222 -19.67 1.32 4.91
N ASP A 223 -19.64 0.20 5.64
CA ASP A 223 -18.43 -0.48 6.06
C ASP A 223 -18.66 -2.01 6.07
N PHE A 224 -17.58 -2.79 6.13
CA PHE A 224 -17.64 -4.24 6.33
C PHE A 224 -18.13 -4.62 7.73
N THR A 225 -18.13 -3.66 8.65
CA THR A 225 -18.46 -3.86 10.07
C THR A 225 -19.48 -2.86 10.59
N ASP A 226 -20.20 -3.22 11.66
CA ASP A 226 -21.07 -2.32 12.39
C ASP A 226 -20.28 -1.30 13.25
N GLU A 227 -20.99 -0.49 14.04
CA GLU A 227 -20.37 0.49 14.94
C GLU A 227 -19.52 -0.15 16.05
N ASN A 228 -19.81 -1.40 16.41
CA ASN A 228 -19.12 -2.16 17.44
C ASN A 228 -17.96 -2.99 16.87
N GLY A 229 -17.73 -2.95 15.55
CA GLY A 229 -16.70 -3.74 14.87
C GLY A 229 -17.10 -5.20 14.60
N ASN A 230 -18.40 -5.54 14.72
CA ASN A 230 -18.90 -6.86 14.33
C ASN A 230 -19.04 -6.94 12.80
N PRO A 231 -18.81 -8.11 12.18
CA PRO A 231 -18.97 -8.28 10.73
C PRO A 231 -20.40 -7.98 10.28
N LYS A 232 -20.54 -7.23 9.18
CA LYS A 232 -21.81 -6.86 8.53
C LYS A 232 -21.65 -6.91 7.01
N VAL A 233 -21.21 -8.06 6.51
CA VAL A 233 -20.82 -8.24 5.10
C VAL A 233 -21.97 -8.63 4.18
N ASN A 234 -23.14 -9.00 4.70
CA ASN A 234 -24.38 -9.22 3.93
C ASN A 234 -25.35 -8.03 4.00
N SER A 235 -24.82 -6.82 4.17
CA SER A 235 -25.61 -5.59 4.21
C SER A 235 -26.25 -5.27 2.85
N PRO A 236 -27.37 -4.52 2.81
CA PRO A 236 -27.94 -4.02 1.56
C PRO A 236 -26.93 -3.24 0.70
N GLU A 237 -26.04 -2.49 1.33
CA GLU A 237 -25.00 -1.71 0.64
C GLU A 237 -23.93 -2.60 -0.01
N MET A 238 -23.56 -3.72 0.64
CA MET A 238 -22.66 -4.71 0.06
C MET A 238 -23.31 -5.49 -1.09
N ILE A 239 -24.58 -5.87 -0.92
CA ILE A 239 -25.35 -6.53 -2.00
C ILE A 239 -25.39 -5.61 -3.22
N LYS A 240 -25.79 -4.34 -3.04
CA LYS A 240 -25.81 -3.34 -4.12
C LYS A 240 -24.44 -3.16 -4.78
N ALA A 241 -23.35 -3.20 -4.01
CA ALA A 241 -21.99 -3.08 -4.54
C ALA A 241 -21.63 -4.24 -5.48
N TYR A 242 -21.82 -5.49 -5.06
CA TYR A 242 -21.49 -6.64 -5.89
C TYR A 242 -22.50 -6.88 -7.02
N GLU A 243 -23.78 -6.58 -6.83
CA GLU A 243 -24.76 -6.61 -7.92
C GLU A 243 -24.38 -5.66 -9.05
N MET A 244 -23.87 -4.45 -8.71
CA MET A 244 -23.34 -3.51 -9.70
C MET A 244 -22.15 -4.11 -10.46
N LEU A 245 -21.16 -4.68 -9.75
CA LEU A 245 -19.99 -5.31 -10.40
C LEU A 245 -20.39 -6.50 -11.29
N VAL A 246 -21.29 -7.36 -10.82
CA VAL A 246 -21.83 -8.48 -11.61
C VAL A 246 -22.57 -7.98 -12.86
N ASP A 247 -23.34 -6.90 -12.76
CA ASP A 247 -23.98 -6.28 -13.92
C ASP A 247 -22.95 -5.73 -14.92
N LEU A 248 -21.88 -5.06 -14.46
CA LEU A 248 -20.77 -4.65 -15.33
C LEU A 248 -20.12 -5.85 -16.03
N GLN A 249 -19.86 -6.95 -15.31
CA GLN A 249 -19.24 -8.14 -15.87
C GLN A 249 -20.14 -8.80 -16.92
N LYS A 250 -21.44 -8.93 -16.64
CA LYS A 250 -22.45 -9.46 -17.59
C LYS A 250 -22.54 -8.64 -18.88
N ASN A 251 -22.22 -7.34 -18.82
CA ASN A 251 -22.20 -6.45 -19.98
C ASN A 251 -20.82 -6.33 -20.64
N ASN A 252 -19.86 -7.20 -20.30
CA ASN A 252 -18.47 -7.17 -20.79
C ASN A 252 -17.75 -5.84 -20.52
N VAL A 253 -18.17 -5.09 -19.48
CA VAL A 253 -17.51 -3.84 -19.07
C VAL A 253 -16.28 -4.15 -18.23
N ILE A 254 -16.38 -5.14 -17.35
CA ILE A 254 -15.28 -5.65 -16.54
C ILE A 254 -15.11 -7.16 -16.75
N HIS A 255 -13.93 -7.69 -16.39
CA HIS A 255 -13.65 -9.12 -16.38
C HIS A 255 -12.65 -9.45 -15.27
N THR A 256 -12.66 -10.68 -14.76
CA THR A 256 -11.60 -11.17 -13.88
C THR A 256 -10.24 -11.10 -14.59
N ILE A 257 -9.18 -10.85 -13.82
CA ILE A 257 -7.81 -10.63 -14.32
C ILE A 257 -6.89 -11.73 -13.81
N PRO A 258 -5.89 -12.20 -14.59
CA PRO A 258 -4.86 -13.11 -14.09
C PRO A 258 -4.22 -12.59 -12.79
N GLY A 259 -4.01 -13.49 -11.82
CA GLY A 259 -3.57 -13.14 -10.46
C GLY A 259 -4.71 -12.68 -9.53
N GLY A 260 -5.91 -12.47 -10.07
CA GLY A 260 -7.14 -12.17 -9.33
C GLY A 260 -7.28 -10.73 -8.86
N GLN A 261 -6.24 -9.90 -8.95
CA GLN A 261 -6.29 -8.49 -8.56
C GLN A 261 -5.23 -7.65 -9.30
N PRO A 262 -5.40 -6.31 -9.40
CA PRO A 262 -4.57 -5.44 -10.24
C PRO A 262 -3.08 -5.41 -9.90
N ASP A 263 -2.68 -5.55 -8.64
CA ASP A 263 -1.29 -5.47 -8.16
C ASP A 263 -0.59 -6.84 -8.12
N THR A 264 -0.70 -7.59 -9.21
CA THR A 264 0.06 -8.82 -9.47
C THR A 264 0.87 -8.69 -10.76
N GLU A 265 1.99 -9.40 -10.88
CA GLU A 265 2.85 -9.34 -12.07
C GLU A 265 2.06 -9.69 -13.34
N GLU A 266 1.22 -10.71 -13.25
CA GLU A 266 0.36 -11.15 -14.34
C GLU A 266 -0.65 -10.07 -14.74
N ALA A 267 -1.33 -9.45 -13.77
CA ALA A 267 -2.27 -8.35 -14.03
C ALA A 267 -1.61 -7.12 -14.67
N LYS A 268 -0.44 -6.71 -14.16
CA LYS A 268 0.35 -5.61 -14.76
C LYS A 268 0.76 -5.94 -16.20
N GLY A 269 1.05 -7.21 -16.48
CA GLY A 269 1.25 -7.72 -17.84
C GLY A 269 0.04 -7.51 -18.76
N GLU A 270 -1.18 -7.70 -18.26
CA GLU A 270 -2.41 -7.48 -19.03
C GLU A 270 -2.72 -6.00 -19.27
N TYR A 271 -2.43 -5.12 -18.30
CA TYR A 271 -2.47 -3.68 -18.51
C TYR A 271 -1.47 -3.23 -19.59
N ASN A 272 -0.23 -3.74 -19.57
CA ASN A 272 0.78 -3.43 -20.60
C ASN A 272 0.35 -3.89 -22.01
N LYS A 273 -0.34 -5.03 -22.12
CA LYS A 273 -0.95 -5.51 -23.38
C LYS A 273 -2.15 -4.65 -23.82
N GLY A 274 -2.68 -3.82 -22.94
CA GLY A 274 -3.83 -2.96 -23.17
C GLY A 274 -5.15 -3.73 -23.20
N ASN A 275 -5.28 -4.80 -22.42
CA ASN A 275 -6.51 -5.60 -22.34
C ASN A 275 -7.57 -4.96 -21.41
N TYR A 276 -7.14 -4.08 -20.51
CA TYR A 276 -7.98 -3.31 -19.60
C TYR A 276 -7.71 -1.81 -19.77
N ALA A 277 -8.78 -1.04 -20.01
CA ALA A 277 -8.68 0.37 -20.36
C ALA A 277 -8.65 1.31 -19.15
N SER A 278 -8.83 0.79 -17.93
CA SER A 278 -8.73 1.57 -16.70
C SER A 278 -8.35 0.72 -15.50
N ALA A 279 -7.70 1.35 -14.53
CA ALA A 279 -7.46 0.80 -13.19
C ALA A 279 -8.10 1.75 -12.17
N LEU A 280 -8.95 1.24 -11.29
CA LEU A 280 -9.53 2.00 -10.18
C LEU A 280 -8.75 1.63 -8.91
N MET A 281 -7.67 2.36 -8.66
CA MET A 281 -6.66 1.96 -7.68
C MET A 281 -6.26 3.14 -6.78
N PRO A 282 -5.78 2.86 -5.56
CA PRO A 282 -5.15 3.87 -4.72
C PRO A 282 -3.95 4.51 -5.41
N GLU A 283 -3.66 5.76 -5.09
CA GLU A 283 -2.59 6.53 -5.72
C GLU A 283 -1.21 5.88 -5.62
N TRP A 284 -0.94 5.11 -4.56
CA TRP A 284 0.32 4.36 -4.44
C TRP A 284 0.61 3.44 -5.64
N TYR A 285 -0.42 3.07 -6.40
CA TYR A 285 -0.31 2.28 -7.62
C TYR A 285 0.40 3.03 -8.77
N MET A 286 0.55 4.35 -8.68
CA MET A 286 1.38 5.15 -9.61
C MET A 286 2.83 4.66 -9.65
N SER A 287 3.37 4.19 -8.52
CA SER A 287 4.69 3.58 -8.47
C SER A 287 4.80 2.30 -9.30
N ARG A 288 3.72 1.51 -9.40
CA ARG A 288 3.64 0.33 -10.26
C ARG A 288 3.65 0.73 -11.73
N PHE A 289 2.88 1.76 -12.08
CA PHE A 289 2.88 2.32 -13.43
C PHE A 289 4.28 2.73 -13.89
N VAL A 290 4.97 3.55 -13.11
CA VAL A 290 6.30 4.08 -13.44
C VAL A 290 7.38 2.99 -13.48
N ASN A 291 7.37 2.07 -12.51
CA ASN A 291 8.46 1.09 -12.37
C ASN A 291 8.27 -0.17 -13.22
N GLU A 292 7.03 -0.59 -13.44
CA GLU A 292 6.70 -1.94 -13.91
C GLU A 292 5.85 -1.92 -15.21
N MET A 293 5.24 -0.78 -15.55
CA MET A 293 4.44 -0.61 -16.78
C MET A 293 4.97 0.52 -17.68
N LYS A 294 6.28 0.55 -17.93
CA LYS A 294 6.96 1.65 -18.63
C LYS A 294 6.42 1.95 -20.04
N ASP A 295 5.88 0.94 -20.72
CA ASP A 295 5.28 1.07 -22.07
C ASP A 295 3.96 1.85 -22.09
N LEU A 296 3.38 2.12 -20.91
CA LEU A 296 2.16 2.90 -20.74
C LEU A 296 2.43 4.39 -20.44
N LYS A 297 3.70 4.82 -20.42
CA LYS A 297 4.09 6.23 -20.24
C LYS A 297 3.35 7.12 -21.25
N GLY A 298 2.68 8.16 -20.73
CA GLY A 298 1.93 9.14 -21.50
C GLY A 298 0.56 8.67 -21.99
N LYS A 299 0.10 7.47 -21.61
CA LYS A 299 -1.20 6.92 -22.07
C LYS A 299 -2.34 7.10 -21.07
N TYR A 300 -2.02 7.19 -19.78
CA TYR A 300 -3.02 7.24 -18.72
C TYR A 300 -3.33 8.68 -18.26
N ALA A 301 -4.61 9.01 -18.18
CA ALA A 301 -5.11 10.19 -17.48
C ALA A 301 -5.71 9.78 -16.13
N ILE A 302 -5.60 10.67 -15.15
CA ILE A 302 -6.09 10.51 -13.79
C ILE A 302 -7.36 11.34 -13.61
N ALA A 303 -8.39 10.75 -13.01
CA ALA A 303 -9.68 11.38 -12.73
C ALA A 303 -10.30 10.90 -11.40
N PRO A 304 -11.31 11.62 -10.87
CA PRO A 304 -12.13 11.11 -9.77
C PRO A 304 -12.81 9.78 -10.12
N LEU A 305 -13.16 8.98 -9.11
CA LEU A 305 -13.90 7.73 -9.34
C LEU A 305 -15.35 7.99 -9.77
N PRO A 306 -15.93 7.11 -10.60
CA PRO A 306 -17.37 7.12 -10.83
C PRO A 306 -18.13 6.82 -9.53
N VAL A 307 -19.31 7.41 -9.35
CA VAL A 307 -20.15 7.23 -8.16
C VAL A 307 -21.50 6.59 -8.47
N PHE A 308 -22.19 6.07 -7.47
CA PHE A 308 -23.58 5.63 -7.65
C PHE A 308 -24.50 6.80 -7.99
N GLU A 309 -24.38 7.89 -7.23
CA GLU A 309 -25.17 9.11 -7.40
C GLU A 309 -24.26 10.33 -7.25
N GLU A 310 -24.45 11.35 -8.09
CA GLU A 310 -23.68 12.60 -7.97
C GLU A 310 -23.83 13.19 -6.55
N GLY A 311 -22.71 13.58 -5.95
CA GLY A 311 -22.63 14.03 -4.55
C GLY A 311 -22.25 12.93 -3.56
N ASN A 312 -22.23 11.65 -3.97
CA ASN A 312 -21.52 10.63 -3.20
C ASN A 312 -20.01 10.88 -3.22
N PRO A 313 -19.26 10.42 -2.20
CA PRO A 313 -17.81 10.61 -2.13
C PRO A 313 -17.09 9.95 -3.32
N ARG A 314 -16.16 10.66 -3.96
CA ARG A 314 -15.43 10.17 -5.15
C ARG A 314 -14.10 9.46 -4.85
N SER A 315 -13.80 9.19 -3.59
CA SER A 315 -12.56 8.48 -3.21
C SER A 315 -12.68 7.76 -1.87
N VAL A 316 -11.76 6.82 -1.64
CA VAL A 316 -11.54 6.13 -0.38
C VAL A 316 -10.03 6.01 -0.16
N GLY A 317 -9.57 6.18 1.07
CA GLY A 317 -8.18 5.96 1.47
C GLY A 317 -7.92 4.48 1.72
N LEU A 318 -7.14 3.83 0.86
CA LEU A 318 -6.82 2.40 0.94
C LEU A 318 -5.31 2.14 0.91
N GLY A 319 -4.93 0.97 1.44
CA GLY A 319 -3.54 0.67 1.76
C GLY A 319 -3.08 1.47 2.97
N GLY A 320 -1.78 1.47 3.20
CA GLY A 320 -1.15 2.19 4.30
C GLY A 320 -0.19 1.31 5.05
N THR A 321 0.92 1.89 5.46
CA THR A 321 1.96 1.22 6.24
C THR A 321 2.38 2.14 7.37
N GLY A 322 1.99 1.77 8.58
CA GLY A 322 2.37 2.50 9.79
C GLY A 322 3.82 2.21 10.12
N THR A 323 4.67 3.23 10.04
CA THR A 323 6.04 3.15 10.55
C THR A 323 6.01 3.43 12.05
N VAL A 324 6.43 2.45 12.85
CA VAL A 324 6.32 2.41 14.31
C VAL A 324 7.69 2.40 14.99
N VAL A 325 7.72 2.79 16.27
CA VAL A 325 8.88 2.61 17.16
C VAL A 325 8.53 1.55 18.20
N THR A 326 9.42 0.59 18.43
CA THR A 326 9.16 -0.47 19.42
C THR A 326 9.62 -0.05 20.82
N LYS A 327 8.94 -0.54 21.87
CA LYS A 327 9.27 -0.23 23.28
C LYS A 327 10.67 -0.67 23.72
N ASN A 328 11.28 -1.61 22.99
CA ASN A 328 12.57 -2.20 23.35
C ASN A 328 13.72 -1.69 22.46
N GLY A 329 13.49 -0.59 21.73
CA GLY A 329 14.53 0.08 20.96
C GLY A 329 15.67 0.61 21.84
N LYS A 330 16.87 0.75 21.28
CA LYS A 330 18.09 1.20 21.97
C LYS A 330 17.99 2.67 22.39
N ASP A 331 17.59 3.54 21.46
CA ASP A 331 17.38 4.97 21.69
C ASP A 331 15.99 5.36 21.17
N VAL A 332 14.98 5.05 21.99
CA VAL A 332 13.57 5.23 21.65
C VAL A 332 13.25 6.67 21.27
N GLN A 333 13.77 7.65 22.01
CA GLN A 333 13.44 9.05 21.73
C GLN A 333 14.06 9.51 20.41
N LEU A 334 15.31 9.14 20.13
CA LEU A 334 15.93 9.45 18.83
C LEU A 334 15.20 8.79 17.67
N ALA A 335 14.77 7.52 17.83
CA ALA A 335 13.98 6.82 16.82
C ALA A 335 12.64 7.53 16.56
N LYS A 336 11.94 7.98 17.60
CA LYS A 336 10.69 8.74 17.49
C LYS A 336 10.88 10.06 16.75
N GLU A 337 11.89 10.84 17.15
CA GLU A 337 12.22 12.11 16.50
C GLU A 337 12.52 11.91 15.01
N PHE A 338 13.33 10.89 14.68
CA PHE A 338 13.66 10.57 13.29
C PHE A 338 12.45 10.09 12.50
N VAL A 339 11.63 9.20 13.04
CA VAL A 339 10.41 8.71 12.38
C VAL A 339 9.44 9.86 12.09
N ALA A 340 9.21 10.76 13.05
CA ALA A 340 8.37 11.93 12.80
C ALA A 340 8.96 12.85 11.71
N PHE A 341 10.27 13.13 11.78
CA PHE A 341 10.95 13.93 10.75
C PHE A 341 10.87 13.29 9.37
N ALA A 342 11.19 12.00 9.24
CA ALA A 342 11.26 11.27 7.99
C ALA A 342 9.89 10.99 7.34
N LYS A 343 8.79 11.23 8.07
CA LYS A 343 7.43 10.92 7.62
C LYS A 343 6.52 12.14 7.52
N LEU A 344 6.71 13.14 8.38
CA LEU A 344 5.75 14.26 8.54
C LEU A 344 6.32 15.63 8.18
N SER A 345 7.65 15.80 8.13
CA SER A 345 8.26 17.07 7.75
C SER A 345 7.91 17.47 6.30
N LYS A 346 8.06 18.75 5.98
CA LYS A 346 7.87 19.23 4.61
C LYS A 346 8.88 18.57 3.65
N GLU A 347 10.11 18.39 4.10
CA GLU A 347 11.16 17.68 3.36
C GLU A 347 10.77 16.21 3.13
N ALA A 348 10.31 15.52 4.17
CA ALA A 348 9.85 14.14 4.05
C ALA A 348 8.71 13.99 3.06
N THR A 349 7.71 14.85 3.13
CA THR A 349 6.53 14.75 2.26
C THR A 349 6.84 15.09 0.81
N THR A 350 7.80 16.00 0.59
CA THR A 350 8.37 16.24 -0.74
C THR A 350 9.08 14.99 -1.26
N GLU A 351 9.89 14.33 -0.42
CA GLU A 351 10.61 13.11 -0.83
C GLU A 351 9.71 11.88 -0.95
N ILE A 352 8.62 11.78 -0.20
CA ILE A 352 7.57 10.76 -0.38
C ILE A 352 6.99 10.89 -1.79
N TRP A 353 6.63 12.09 -2.22
CA TRP A 353 6.17 12.33 -3.58
C TRP A 353 7.26 11.99 -4.61
N ASN A 354 8.48 12.49 -4.43
CA ASN A 354 9.55 12.34 -5.40
C ASN A 354 10.09 10.89 -5.52
N THR A 355 9.99 10.09 -4.47
CA THR A 355 10.60 8.74 -4.40
C THR A 355 9.57 7.64 -4.53
N LEU A 356 8.36 7.86 -4.03
CA LEU A 356 7.31 6.84 -3.94
C LEU A 356 6.13 7.17 -4.87
N GLY A 357 5.94 8.44 -5.24
CA GLY A 357 4.79 8.88 -6.04
C GLY A 357 3.48 8.80 -5.27
N PHE A 358 3.55 8.94 -3.95
CA PHE A 358 2.41 8.83 -3.05
C PHE A 358 1.86 10.21 -2.68
N ASP A 359 0.58 10.25 -2.31
CA ASP A 359 -0.10 11.37 -1.67
C ASP A 359 0.28 11.48 -0.18
N PRO A 360 1.20 12.38 0.23
CA PRO A 360 1.68 12.41 1.60
C PRO A 360 0.58 12.82 2.58
N ILE A 361 0.58 12.23 3.78
CA ILE A 361 -0.44 12.54 4.80
C ILE A 361 -0.36 13.98 5.33
N ASN A 362 0.80 14.63 5.27
CA ASN A 362 0.91 16.08 5.47
C ASN A 362 0.54 16.79 4.17
N MET A 363 -0.54 17.56 4.24
CA MET A 363 -1.21 18.20 3.11
C MET A 363 -0.52 19.48 2.62
N GLU A 364 0.57 19.92 3.25
CA GLU A 364 1.31 21.12 2.83
C GLU A 364 1.86 20.97 1.41
N VAL A 365 2.41 19.79 1.07
CA VAL A 365 2.96 19.51 -0.26
C VAL A 365 1.89 19.56 -1.35
N TRP A 366 0.64 19.21 -1.05
CA TRP A 366 -0.44 19.17 -2.04
C TRP A 366 -0.73 20.54 -2.67
N LYS A 367 -0.32 21.63 -2.00
CA LYS A 367 -0.50 23.02 -2.43
C LYS A 367 0.76 23.64 -3.04
N ASP A 368 1.88 22.91 -3.04
CA ASP A 368 3.18 23.41 -3.49
C ASP A 368 3.39 23.03 -4.96
N ASP A 369 2.91 23.88 -5.88
CA ASP A 369 3.03 23.66 -7.33
C ASP A 369 4.48 23.46 -7.79
N ALA A 370 5.47 24.03 -7.08
CA ALA A 370 6.88 23.82 -7.42
C ALA A 370 7.32 22.36 -7.19
N VAL A 371 6.64 21.63 -6.30
CA VAL A 371 6.85 20.21 -6.03
C VAL A 371 5.90 19.35 -6.87
N THR A 372 4.59 19.62 -6.78
CA THR A 372 3.56 18.75 -7.36
C THR A 372 3.50 18.84 -8.89
N LYS A 373 3.92 19.97 -9.48
CA LYS A 373 3.96 20.17 -10.94
C LYS A 373 5.39 20.26 -11.48
N ASN A 374 6.37 19.78 -10.73
CA ASN A 374 7.76 19.74 -11.19
C ASN A 374 7.88 18.88 -12.46
N PRO A 375 8.26 19.45 -13.63
CA PRO A 375 8.34 18.71 -14.88
C PRO A 375 9.46 17.66 -14.90
N GLU A 376 10.42 17.72 -13.97
CA GLU A 376 11.49 16.73 -13.82
C GLU A 376 11.07 15.53 -12.97
N ASN A 377 9.94 15.61 -12.26
CA ASN A 377 9.43 14.49 -11.47
C ASN A 377 8.86 13.39 -12.39
N GLU A 378 9.29 12.14 -12.17
CA GLU A 378 8.95 11.02 -13.06
C GLU A 378 7.45 10.72 -13.13
N TYR A 379 6.72 10.91 -12.02
CA TYR A 379 5.29 10.72 -11.94
C TYR A 379 4.53 11.80 -12.73
N VAL A 380 5.00 13.05 -12.66
CA VAL A 380 4.46 14.16 -13.49
C VAL A 380 4.69 13.88 -14.98
N GLN A 381 5.84 13.33 -15.35
CA GLN A 381 6.14 12.98 -16.73
C GLN A 381 5.41 11.74 -17.24
N TYR A 382 4.98 10.85 -16.35
CA TYR A 382 4.41 9.57 -16.72
C TYR A 382 2.94 9.69 -17.15
N PHE A 383 2.14 10.46 -16.42
CA PHE A 383 0.70 10.58 -16.66
C PHE A 383 0.35 11.78 -17.54
N LYS A 384 -0.78 11.71 -18.25
CA LYS A 384 -1.30 12.83 -19.08
C LYS A 384 -1.82 13.99 -18.25
N THR A 385 -2.28 13.73 -17.04
CA THR A 385 -2.80 14.73 -16.10
C THR A 385 -2.05 14.60 -14.78
N ASN A 386 -2.03 15.69 -14.02
CA ASN A 386 -1.37 15.72 -12.73
C ASN A 386 -2.29 15.12 -11.65
N ALA A 387 -1.76 14.21 -10.83
CA ALA A 387 -2.53 13.57 -9.75
C ALA A 387 -3.06 14.61 -8.74
N PHE A 388 -2.25 15.60 -8.36
CA PHE A 388 -2.62 16.62 -7.38
C PHE A 388 -3.73 17.56 -7.84
N ASP A 389 -3.94 17.73 -9.16
CA ASP A 389 -5.10 18.49 -9.64
C ASP A 389 -6.40 17.76 -9.25
N THR A 390 -6.45 16.44 -9.48
CA THR A 390 -7.58 15.58 -9.11
C THR A 390 -7.70 15.43 -7.59
N LEU A 391 -6.60 15.22 -6.87
CA LEU A 391 -6.61 15.09 -5.41
C LEU A 391 -7.14 16.36 -4.74
N ASN A 392 -6.69 17.54 -5.18
CA ASN A 392 -7.16 18.79 -4.60
C ASN A 392 -8.65 19.05 -4.87
N GLU A 393 -9.19 18.51 -5.96
CA GLU A 393 -10.63 18.52 -6.26
C GLU A 393 -11.43 17.66 -5.28
N ILE A 394 -10.92 16.47 -4.91
CA ILE A 394 -11.68 15.45 -4.15
C ILE A 394 -11.24 15.27 -2.69
N LYS A 395 -10.29 16.06 -2.19
CA LYS A 395 -9.70 15.88 -0.84
C LYS A 395 -10.71 15.80 0.31
N ASP A 396 -11.85 16.46 0.21
CA ASP A 396 -12.91 16.46 1.24
C ASP A 396 -13.89 15.27 1.09
N GLU A 397 -13.69 14.46 0.05
CA GLU A 397 -14.49 13.31 -0.33
C GLU A 397 -13.75 11.98 -0.15
N ILE A 398 -12.53 12.00 0.39
CA ILE A 398 -11.79 10.78 0.70
C ILE A 398 -12.38 10.16 1.97
N ARG A 399 -13.05 9.02 1.81
CA ARG A 399 -13.60 8.25 2.94
C ARG A 399 -12.61 7.19 3.44
N ALA A 400 -12.90 6.58 4.57
CA ALA A 400 -12.09 5.50 5.13
C ALA A 400 -12.98 4.27 5.37
N ILE A 401 -12.35 3.10 5.30
CA ILE A 401 -12.92 1.83 5.78
C ILE A 401 -12.22 1.47 7.09
N LYS A 402 -12.99 0.98 8.06
CA LYS A 402 -12.47 0.60 9.37
C LYS A 402 -11.54 -0.61 9.25
N SER A 403 -10.41 -0.54 9.95
CA SER A 403 -9.56 -1.70 10.24
C SER A 403 -9.78 -2.11 11.70
N VAL A 404 -10.46 -3.23 11.90
CA VAL A 404 -10.84 -3.74 13.22
C VAL A 404 -10.45 -5.22 13.36
N LYS A 405 -10.67 -5.81 14.54
CA LYS A 405 -10.31 -7.21 14.82
C LYS A 405 -10.91 -8.20 13.81
N ALA A 406 -12.10 -7.93 13.29
CA ALA A 406 -12.75 -8.79 12.30
C ALA A 406 -12.16 -8.66 10.88
N SER A 407 -11.45 -7.57 10.57
CA SER A 407 -10.98 -7.27 9.21
C SER A 407 -10.09 -8.35 8.60
N PRO A 408 -9.13 -8.99 9.33
CA PRO A 408 -8.33 -10.08 8.76
C PRO A 408 -9.17 -11.30 8.34
N THR A 409 -10.11 -11.73 9.17
CA THR A 409 -11.00 -12.86 8.86
C THR A 409 -11.94 -12.53 7.70
N ILE A 410 -12.50 -11.32 7.67
CA ILE A 410 -13.29 -10.82 6.53
C ILE A 410 -12.47 -10.88 5.25
N GLY A 411 -11.26 -10.32 5.25
CA GLY A 411 -10.36 -10.34 4.09
C GLY A 411 -10.04 -11.76 3.62
N ASN A 412 -9.73 -12.67 4.55
CA ASN A 412 -9.44 -14.06 4.22
C ASN A 412 -10.62 -14.75 3.52
N ILE A 413 -11.82 -14.66 4.09
CA ILE A 413 -13.02 -15.32 3.54
C ILE A 413 -13.40 -14.74 2.19
N PHE A 414 -13.34 -13.42 2.03
CA PHE A 414 -13.61 -12.78 0.74
C PHE A 414 -12.61 -13.21 -0.34
N ASN A 415 -11.32 -13.09 -0.04
CA ASN A 415 -10.25 -13.29 -1.03
C ASN A 415 -10.04 -14.76 -1.42
N THR A 416 -10.52 -15.71 -0.60
CA THR A 416 -10.32 -17.16 -0.87
C THR A 416 -11.58 -17.87 -1.33
N VAL A 417 -12.78 -17.36 -0.99
CA VAL A 417 -14.04 -18.04 -1.26
C VAL A 417 -15.03 -17.09 -1.96
N THR A 418 -15.49 -16.05 -1.27
CA THR A 418 -16.67 -15.28 -1.67
C THR A 418 -16.53 -14.61 -3.04
N LEU A 419 -15.37 -14.04 -3.34
CA LEU A 419 -15.19 -13.33 -4.61
C LEU A 419 -15.16 -14.29 -5.82
N ASN A 420 -14.53 -15.47 -5.68
CA ASN A 420 -14.54 -16.49 -6.74
C ASN A 420 -15.95 -17.05 -6.94
N ALA A 421 -16.69 -17.29 -5.85
CA ALA A 421 -18.08 -17.71 -5.91
C ALA A 421 -18.95 -16.75 -6.73
N ILE A 422 -18.77 -15.44 -6.54
CA ILE A 422 -19.53 -14.41 -7.26
C ILE A 422 -19.08 -14.28 -8.73
N PHE A 423 -17.78 -14.13 -8.99
CA PHE A 423 -17.27 -13.69 -10.29
C PHE A 423 -16.82 -14.79 -11.24
N GLU A 424 -16.48 -15.97 -10.72
CA GLU A 424 -16.05 -17.14 -11.51
C GLU A 424 -17.15 -18.21 -11.54
N ASP A 425 -17.76 -18.53 -10.38
CA ASP A 425 -18.78 -19.58 -10.29
C ASP A 425 -20.20 -19.07 -10.59
N GLY A 426 -20.41 -17.75 -10.59
CA GLY A 426 -21.68 -17.11 -10.91
C GLY A 426 -22.78 -17.32 -9.85
N GLN A 427 -22.38 -17.54 -8.59
CA GLN A 427 -23.30 -17.64 -7.45
C GLN A 427 -24.10 -16.34 -7.28
N ASP A 428 -25.33 -16.46 -6.77
CA ASP A 428 -26.13 -15.29 -6.40
C ASP A 428 -25.41 -14.45 -5.33
N VAL A 429 -25.38 -13.13 -5.54
CA VAL A 429 -24.65 -12.21 -4.67
C VAL A 429 -25.15 -12.29 -3.24
N LYS A 430 -26.47 -12.33 -3.02
CA LYS A 430 -27.02 -12.36 -1.68
C LYS A 430 -26.71 -13.69 -0.99
N GLU A 431 -26.83 -14.80 -1.70
CA GLU A 431 -26.47 -16.13 -1.18
C GLU A 431 -25.00 -16.19 -0.77
N ALA A 432 -24.08 -15.77 -1.65
CA ALA A 432 -22.64 -15.78 -1.36
C ALA A 432 -22.27 -14.90 -0.15
N LEU A 433 -22.91 -13.74 0.01
CA LEU A 433 -22.69 -12.85 1.15
C LEU A 433 -23.29 -13.38 2.45
N ASP A 434 -24.44 -14.04 2.41
CA ASP A 434 -25.03 -14.70 3.59
C ASP A 434 -24.14 -15.86 4.08
N GLU A 435 -23.58 -16.65 3.16
CA GLU A 435 -22.60 -17.69 3.47
C GLU A 435 -21.31 -17.11 4.05
N ALA A 436 -20.80 -16.03 3.47
CA ALA A 436 -19.63 -15.33 3.98
C ALA A 436 -19.86 -14.81 5.41
N GLN A 437 -21.00 -14.16 5.67
CA GLN A 437 -21.37 -13.67 6.99
C GLN A 437 -21.37 -14.81 8.02
N ALA A 438 -22.01 -15.94 7.70
CA ALA A 438 -22.06 -17.10 8.59
C ALA A 438 -20.66 -17.69 8.87
N ALA A 439 -19.80 -17.79 7.85
CA ALA A 439 -18.43 -18.29 8.00
C ALA A 439 -17.57 -17.36 8.87
N ILE A 440 -17.66 -16.04 8.66
CA ILE A 440 -16.92 -15.04 9.46
C ILE A 440 -17.36 -15.11 10.92
N GLU A 441 -18.66 -15.15 11.19
CA GLU A 441 -19.19 -15.27 12.56
C GLU A 441 -18.80 -16.59 13.22
N GLN A 442 -18.59 -17.65 12.47
CA GLN A 442 -18.10 -18.93 12.99
C GLN A 442 -16.63 -18.88 13.36
N GLU A 443 -15.78 -18.24 12.55
CA GLU A 443 -14.33 -18.15 12.80
C GLU A 443 -13.99 -17.16 13.94
N LEU A 444 -14.82 -16.15 14.17
CA LEU A 444 -14.63 -15.16 15.24
C LEU A 444 -15.13 -15.60 16.62
N LYS A 445 -15.83 -16.74 16.73
CA LYS A 445 -16.24 -17.36 18.00
C LYS A 445 -15.09 -18.10 18.66
#